data_AF-A0A7X7L8G7-F1
#
_entry.id   AF-A0A7X7L8G7-F1
#
_cell.length_a   1.000
_cell.length_b   1.000
_cell.length_c   1.000
_cell.angle_alpha   90.00
_cell.angle_beta   90.00
_cell.angle_gamma   90.00
#
_symmetry.space_group_name_H-M   'P 1'
#
loop_
_entity.id
_entity.type
_entity.pdbx_description
1 polymer ?
#
loop_
_entity_poly.entity_id
_entity_poly.type
_entity_poly.pdbx_seq_one_letter_code
_entity_poly.pdbx_strand_id
1 'polypeptide(L)'
;MNNKYVWKSDIAQKAQQFLQIKHMTGFKYATQEKYLQRFDAYYFQNGYTGIRITKEMTDRFIYCPDDRLSGWYVKERLLRDFAVYLKDQRFSEIYIPFVQSAPPRSSFTPYIFTDDEIRRLFEAIDSWEDS
;
A
#
# COMPACT_ATOMS: atom_id res chain seq x y z
N MET A 1 -3.26 -11.92 -20.12
CA MET A 1 -4.32 -12.60 -19.36
C MET A 1 -4.28 -12.06 -17.93
N ASN A 2 -5.30 -11.35 -17.49
CA ASN A 2 -5.34 -10.75 -16.15
C ASN A 2 -5.77 -11.86 -15.17
N ASN A 3 -4.80 -12.59 -14.63
CA ASN A 3 -5.08 -13.69 -13.70
C ASN A 3 -5.61 -13.08 -12.40
N LYS A 4 -6.92 -13.19 -12.16
CA LYS A 4 -7.54 -12.67 -10.93
C LYS A 4 -6.98 -13.45 -9.74
N TYR A 5 -6.55 -12.73 -8.71
CA TYR A 5 -6.08 -13.34 -7.47
C TYR A 5 -7.19 -14.19 -6.84
N VAL A 6 -6.84 -15.41 -6.39
CA VAL A 6 -7.75 -16.31 -5.68
C VAL A 6 -7.48 -16.17 -4.19
N TRP A 7 -8.49 -15.70 -3.45
CA TRP A 7 -8.44 -15.53 -2.00
C TRP A 7 -8.59 -16.87 -1.28
N LYS A 8 -7.78 -17.11 -0.25
CA LYS A 8 -7.66 -18.45 0.36
C LYS A 8 -7.80 -18.49 1.88
N SER A 9 -7.52 -17.39 2.56
CA SER A 9 -7.47 -17.38 4.03
C SER A 9 -8.83 -17.10 4.67
N ASP A 10 -8.92 -17.34 5.98
CA ASP A 10 -10.15 -17.03 6.75
C ASP A 10 -10.46 -15.52 6.80
N ILE A 11 -9.48 -14.65 6.54
CA ILE A 11 -9.68 -13.19 6.43
C ILE A 11 -10.12 -12.75 5.03
N ALA A 12 -10.16 -13.65 4.05
CA ALA A 12 -10.43 -13.36 2.63
C ALA A 12 -11.70 -12.54 2.40
N GLN A 13 -12.80 -12.93 3.03
CA GLN A 13 -14.08 -12.24 2.86
C GLN A 13 -13.99 -10.80 3.37
N LYS A 14 -13.33 -10.59 4.51
CA LYS A 14 -13.16 -9.26 5.10
C LYS A 14 -12.20 -8.39 4.33
N ALA A 15 -11.12 -8.96 3.80
CA ALA A 15 -10.20 -8.28 2.91
C ALA A 15 -10.90 -7.79 1.64
N GLN A 16 -11.75 -8.62 1.03
CA GLN A 16 -12.52 -8.23 -0.15
C GLN A 16 -13.54 -7.13 0.14
N GLN A 17 -14.28 -7.22 1.26
CA GLN A 17 -15.21 -6.16 1.69
C GLN A 17 -14.47 -4.83 1.95
N PHE A 18 -13.32 -4.88 2.60
CA PHE A 18 -12.47 -3.71 2.83
C PHE A 18 -12.01 -3.08 1.51
N LEU A 19 -11.58 -3.88 0.52
CA LEU A 19 -11.19 -3.37 -0.79
C LEU A 19 -12.35 -2.70 -1.54
N GLN A 20 -13.55 -3.28 -1.47
CA GLN A 20 -14.74 -2.65 -2.07
C GLN A 20 -14.99 -1.25 -1.50
N ILE A 21 -14.92 -1.11 -0.17
CA ILE A 21 -15.05 0.20 0.50
C ILE A 21 -13.95 1.16 0.02
N LYS A 22 -12.69 0.70 -0.04
CA LYS A 22 -11.58 1.55 -0.49
C LYS A 22 -11.73 1.98 -1.95
N HIS A 23 -12.20 1.11 -2.84
CA HIS A 23 -12.44 1.45 -4.25
C HIS A 23 -13.56 2.48 -4.43
N MET A 24 -14.57 2.48 -3.56
CA MET A 24 -15.63 3.50 -3.57
C MET A 24 -15.13 4.91 -3.20
N THR A 25 -13.96 5.05 -2.58
CA THR A 25 -13.40 6.37 -2.20
C THR A 25 -12.80 7.16 -3.36
N GLY A 26 -12.70 6.58 -4.56
CA GLY A 26 -12.06 7.20 -5.72
C GLY A 26 -10.53 7.21 -5.68
N PHE A 27 -9.91 6.68 -4.61
CA PHE A 27 -8.45 6.59 -4.51
C PHE A 27 -7.89 5.41 -5.32
N LYS A 28 -6.78 5.62 -6.03
CA LYS A 28 -6.06 4.54 -6.73
C LYS A 28 -5.43 3.57 -5.71
N TYR A 29 -6.09 2.44 -5.45
CA TYR A 29 -5.71 1.49 -4.39
C TYR A 29 -4.90 0.27 -4.88
N ALA A 30 -4.36 0.31 -6.09
CA ALA A 30 -3.75 -0.87 -6.75
C ALA A 30 -2.54 -1.46 -6.00
N THR A 31 -1.68 -0.62 -5.42
CA THR A 31 -0.48 -1.09 -4.69
C THR A 31 -0.87 -1.77 -3.39
N GLN A 32 -1.75 -1.14 -2.62
CA GLN A 32 -2.28 -1.64 -1.36
C GLN A 32 -3.06 -2.93 -1.56
N GLU A 33 -3.85 -3.02 -2.63
CA GLU A 33 -4.57 -4.24 -3.01
C GLU A 33 -3.61 -5.42 -3.24
N LYS A 34 -2.53 -5.22 -3.99
CA LYS A 34 -1.51 -6.27 -4.19
C LYS A 34 -0.87 -6.70 -2.87
N TYR A 35 -0.58 -5.77 -1.96
CA TYR A 35 -0.06 -6.12 -0.64
C TYR A 35 -1.08 -6.86 0.22
N LEU A 36 -2.38 -6.53 0.11
CA LEU A 36 -3.43 -7.24 0.84
C LEU A 36 -3.63 -8.67 0.31
N GLN A 37 -3.54 -8.86 -1.01
CA GLN A 37 -3.50 -10.19 -1.62
C GLN A 37 -2.28 -10.99 -1.15
N ARG A 38 -1.09 -10.38 -1.09
CA ARG A 38 0.11 -11.02 -0.51
C ARG A 38 -0.09 -11.37 0.96
N PHE A 39 -0.81 -10.53 1.71
CA PHE A 39 -1.12 -10.80 3.11
C PHE A 39 -2.09 -11.97 3.25
N ASP A 40 -3.14 -12.07 2.42
CA ASP A 40 -4.03 -13.24 2.38
C ASP A 40 -3.24 -14.54 2.08
N ALA A 41 -2.35 -14.51 1.10
CA ALA A 41 -1.50 -15.66 0.77
C ALA A 41 -0.57 -16.02 1.94
N TYR A 42 0.07 -15.03 2.56
CA TYR A 42 0.90 -15.21 3.75
C TYR A 42 0.10 -15.80 4.91
N TYR A 43 -1.12 -15.32 5.13
CA TYR A 43 -2.02 -15.79 6.18
C TYR A 43 -2.33 -17.27 6.04
N PHE A 44 -2.70 -17.66 4.81
CA PHE A 44 -3.00 -19.03 4.45
C PHE A 44 -1.77 -19.95 4.55
N GLN A 45 -0.63 -19.53 4.01
CA GLN A 45 0.61 -20.32 4.01
C GLN A 45 1.15 -20.62 5.41
N ASN A 46 0.94 -19.71 6.36
CA ASN A 46 1.36 -19.91 7.75
C ASN A 46 0.31 -20.68 8.58
N GLY A 47 -0.79 -21.14 7.97
CA GLY A 47 -1.82 -21.93 8.65
C GLY A 47 -2.57 -21.13 9.71
N TYR A 48 -2.61 -19.80 9.60
CA TYR A 48 -3.41 -19.00 10.51
C TYR A 48 -4.89 -19.21 10.23
N THR A 49 -5.67 -19.34 11.31
CA THR A 49 -7.10 -19.57 11.29
C THR A 49 -7.86 -18.45 12.00
N GLY A 50 -9.13 -18.31 11.65
CA GLY A 50 -10.03 -17.30 12.18
C GLY A 50 -9.74 -15.89 11.67
N ILE A 51 -10.54 -14.92 12.12
CA ILE A 51 -10.34 -13.51 11.81
C ILE A 51 -9.59 -12.88 12.99
N ARG A 52 -8.26 -12.97 12.92
CA ARG A 52 -7.36 -12.42 13.93
C ARG A 52 -6.13 -11.79 13.30
N ILE A 53 -5.59 -10.78 13.94
CA ILE A 53 -4.35 -10.08 13.57
C ILE A 53 -3.52 -9.96 14.84
N THR A 54 -2.32 -10.54 14.87
CA THR A 54 -1.40 -10.44 16.01
C THR A 54 -0.18 -9.59 15.65
N LYS A 55 0.49 -9.04 16.67
CA LYS A 55 1.72 -8.26 16.47
C LYS A 55 2.81 -9.05 15.75
N GLU A 56 3.01 -10.31 16.13
CA GLU A 56 4.03 -11.17 15.53
C GLU A 56 3.74 -11.45 14.05
N MET A 57 2.47 -11.69 13.70
CA MET A 57 2.04 -11.87 12.32
C MET A 57 2.27 -10.61 11.48
N THR A 58 1.88 -9.44 12.00
CA THR A 58 2.05 -8.18 11.29
C THR A 58 3.53 -7.85 11.11
N ASP A 59 4.33 -7.99 12.16
CA ASP A 59 5.75 -7.62 12.12
C ASP A 59 6.52 -8.51 11.15
N ARG A 60 6.27 -9.83 11.14
CA ARG A 60 6.91 -10.76 10.20
C ARG A 60 6.54 -10.48 8.74
N PHE A 61 5.33 -9.99 8.48
CA PHE A 61 4.90 -9.64 7.13
C PHE A 61 5.42 -8.27 6.68
N ILE A 62 5.42 -7.28 7.58
CA ILE A 62 5.82 -5.90 7.28
C ILE A 62 7.34 -5.81 7.07
N TYR A 63 8.12 -6.25 8.05
CA TYR A 63 9.55 -5.99 8.15
C TYR A 63 10.40 -7.08 7.49
N CYS A 64 10.19 -7.27 6.18
CA CYS A 64 11.09 -8.12 5.38
C CYS A 64 12.43 -7.38 5.16
N PRO A 65 13.59 -8.02 5.40
CA PRO A 65 14.90 -7.36 5.28
C PRO A 65 15.20 -6.78 3.89
N ASP A 66 14.65 -7.40 2.83
CA ASP A 66 14.89 -7.00 1.44
C ASP A 66 13.99 -5.84 0.98
N ASP A 67 12.99 -5.45 1.79
CA ASP A 67 12.10 -4.34 1.45
C ASP A 67 12.72 -2.99 1.81
N ARG A 68 12.48 -2.00 0.93
CA ARG A 68 12.81 -0.60 1.22
C ARG A 68 11.88 -0.05 2.31
N LEU A 69 12.32 1.01 3.02
CA LEU A 69 11.50 1.75 4.00
C LEU A 69 10.13 2.17 3.46
N SER A 70 10.05 2.59 2.19
CA SER A 70 8.79 2.93 1.53
C SER A 70 7.85 1.73 1.39
N GLY A 71 8.38 0.52 1.22
CA GLY A 71 7.62 -0.73 1.23
C GLY A 71 7.05 -1.03 2.60
N TRP A 72 7.86 -0.92 3.66
CA TRP A 72 7.39 -1.05 5.04
C TRP A 72 6.28 -0.06 5.34
N TYR A 73 6.46 1.21 4.98
CA TYR A 73 5.46 2.26 5.18
C TYR A 73 4.09 1.94 4.55
N VAL A 74 4.08 1.44 3.31
CA VAL A 74 2.85 1.07 2.62
C VAL A 74 2.17 -0.11 3.33
N LYS A 75 2.93 -1.12 3.76
CA LYS A 75 2.40 -2.27 4.49
C LYS A 75 1.88 -1.89 5.88
N GLU A 76 2.60 -1.04 6.63
CA GLU A 76 2.18 -0.52 7.94
C GLU A 76 0.84 0.21 7.83
N ARG A 77 0.71 1.16 6.90
CA ARG A 77 -0.55 1.89 6.67
C ARG A 77 -1.68 0.96 6.26
N LEU A 78 -1.41 0.03 5.34
CA LEU A 78 -2.41 -0.93 4.87
C LEU A 78 -2.94 -1.79 6.01
N LEU A 79 -2.04 -2.43 6.77
CA LEU A 79 -2.45 -3.33 7.85
C LEU A 79 -3.05 -2.59 9.03
N ARG A 80 -2.61 -1.35 9.31
CA ARG A 80 -3.28 -0.48 10.29
C ARG A 80 -4.72 -0.20 9.87
N ASP A 81 -4.92 0.29 8.65
CA ASP A 81 -6.26 0.63 8.17
C ASP A 81 -7.18 -0.61 8.11
N PHE A 82 -6.64 -1.76 7.72
CA PHE A 82 -7.38 -3.02 7.71
C PHE A 82 -7.71 -3.51 9.13
N ALA A 83 -6.78 -3.40 10.08
CA ALA A 83 -7.01 -3.74 11.48
C ALA A 83 -8.07 -2.84 12.14
N VAL A 84 -8.04 -1.53 11.85
CA VAL A 84 -9.09 -0.60 12.29
C VAL A 84 -10.45 -1.03 11.75
N TYR A 85 -10.54 -1.34 10.46
CA TYR A 85 -11.78 -1.86 9.85
C TYR A 85 -12.29 -3.13 10.54
N LEU A 86 -11.42 -4.09 10.88
CA LEU A 86 -11.82 -5.29 11.61
C LEU A 86 -12.27 -4.99 13.04
N LYS A 87 -11.61 -4.05 13.74
CA LYS A 87 -12.06 -3.59 15.07
C LYS A 87 -13.43 -2.94 15.04
N ASP A 88 -13.71 -2.12 14.02
CA ASP A 88 -15.02 -1.49 13.84
C ASP A 88 -16.12 -2.53 13.61
N GLN A 89 -15.77 -3.68 13.00
CA GLN A 89 -16.65 -4.84 12.86
C GLN A 89 -16.72 -5.74 14.11
N ARG A 90 -16.20 -5.29 15.25
CA ARG A 90 -16.26 -5.96 16.56
C ARG A 90 -15.46 -7.27 16.67
N PHE A 91 -14.45 -7.48 15.84
CA PHE A 91 -13.50 -8.58 16.05
C PHE A 91 -12.59 -8.30 17.26
N SER A 92 -12.47 -9.27 18.17
CA SER A 92 -11.77 -9.13 19.44
C SER A 92 -10.24 -9.21 19.29
N GLU A 93 -9.75 -10.22 18.56
CA GLU A 93 -8.33 -10.55 18.42
C GLU A 93 -7.61 -9.77 17.32
N ILE A 94 -7.67 -8.44 17.39
CA ILE A 94 -7.09 -7.56 16.37
C ILE A 94 -6.06 -6.62 17.00
N TYR A 95 -4.81 -6.79 16.59
CA TYR A 95 -3.71 -5.86 16.83
C TYR A 95 -3.70 -4.78 15.74
N ILE A 96 -3.58 -3.51 16.14
CA ILE A 96 -3.44 -2.38 15.22
C ILE A 96 -1.95 -2.00 15.16
N PRO A 97 -1.26 -2.20 14.03
CA PRO A 97 0.15 -1.84 13.90
C PRO A 97 0.36 -0.32 13.90
N PHE A 98 1.49 0.10 14.47
CA PHE A 98 1.94 1.49 14.41
C PHE A 98 2.58 1.78 13.05
N VAL A 99 2.47 3.04 12.61
CA VAL A 99 3.16 3.52 11.40
C VAL A 99 4.40 4.28 11.83
N GLN A 100 5.56 3.66 11.64
CA GLN A 100 6.85 4.17 12.09
C GLN A 100 7.81 4.40 10.92
N SER A 101 7.59 3.76 9.76
CA SER A 101 8.44 3.86 8.58
C SER A 101 8.07 5.04 7.68
N ALA A 102 7.42 6.07 8.22
CA ALA A 102 7.01 7.22 7.43
C ALA A 102 8.22 7.88 6.76
N PRO A 103 8.19 8.11 5.44
CA PRO A 103 9.29 8.79 4.79
C PRO A 103 9.42 10.21 5.39
N PRO A 104 10.66 10.72 5.51
CA PRO A 104 10.85 12.10 5.95
C PRO A 104 10.13 13.05 5.00
N ARG A 105 9.70 14.20 5.52
CA ARG A 105 9.18 15.27 4.65
C ARG A 105 10.27 15.64 3.65
N SER A 106 9.88 15.72 2.38
CA SER A 106 10.79 16.17 1.33
C SER A 106 11.24 17.60 1.63
N SER A 107 12.56 17.83 1.62
CA SER A 107 13.17 19.16 1.64
C SER A 107 13.25 19.78 0.24
N PHE A 108 12.72 19.09 -0.77
CA PHE A 108 12.72 19.58 -2.15
C PHE A 108 11.85 20.82 -2.28
N THR A 109 12.50 21.96 -2.52
CA THR A 109 11.82 23.17 -2.98
C THR A 109 11.71 23.08 -4.50
N PRO A 110 10.49 23.02 -5.07
CA PRO A 110 10.33 22.97 -6.51
C PRO A 110 10.89 24.26 -7.13
N TYR A 111 11.75 24.09 -8.14
CA TYR A 111 12.17 25.20 -8.97
C TYR A 111 11.02 25.56 -9.91
N ILE A 112 10.45 26.74 -9.74
CA ILE A 112 9.43 27.27 -10.63
C ILE A 112 10.14 28.03 -11.73
N PHE A 113 10.05 27.52 -12.96
CA PHE A 113 10.64 28.18 -14.12
C PHE A 113 10.07 29.57 -14.33
N THR A 114 10.94 30.50 -14.68
CA THR A 114 10.57 31.83 -15.18
C THR A 114 10.00 31.72 -16.60
N ASP A 115 9.22 32.72 -17.02
CA ASP A 115 8.66 32.77 -18.39
C ASP A 115 9.74 32.62 -19.48
N ASP A 116 10.94 33.14 -19.21
CA ASP A 116 12.07 33.05 -20.12
C ASP A 116 12.65 31.64 -20.22
N GLU A 117 12.74 30.92 -19.09
CA GLU A 117 13.19 29.52 -19.08
C GLU A 117 12.18 28.59 -19.73
N ILE A 118 10.88 28.85 -19.52
CA ILE A 118 9.81 28.14 -20.21
C ILE A 118 9.96 28.34 -21.73
N ARG A 119 10.19 29.57 -22.20
CA ARG A 119 10.39 29.85 -23.63
C ARG A 119 11.60 29.12 -24.20
N ARG A 120 12.76 29.20 -23.54
CA ARG A 120 13.98 28.51 -23.95
C ARG A 120 13.82 26.99 -23.98
N LEU A 121 13.06 26.43 -23.02
CA LEU A 121 12.74 25.00 -23.00
C LEU A 121 11.93 24.60 -24.24
N PHE A 122 10.89 25.36 -24.60
CA PHE A 122 10.09 25.08 -25.79
C PHE A 122 10.90 25.25 -27.08
N GLU A 123 11.69 26.31 -27.21
CA GLU A 123 12.56 26.51 -28.37
C GLU A 123 13.56 25.36 -28.57
N ALA A 124 14.13 24.83 -27.48
CA ALA A 124 15.03 23.69 -27.52
C ALA A 124 14.33 22.37 -27.91
N ILE A 125 13.06 22.20 -27.52
CA ILE A 125 12.25 21.05 -27.92
C ILE A 125 11.88 21.15 -29.40
N ASP A 126 11.46 22.33 -29.85
CA ASP A 126 11.00 22.56 -31.22
C ASP A 126 12.13 22.51 -32.26
N SER A 127 13.35 22.85 -31.84
CA SER A 127 14.56 22.77 -32.69
C SER A 127 15.30 21.43 -32.61
N TRP A 128 14.73 20.44 -31.91
CA TRP A 128 15.32 19.13 -31.78
C TRP A 128 15.18 18.34 -33.10
N GLU A 129 16.28 18.15 -33.83
CA GLU A 129 16.32 17.27 -35.01
C GLU A 129 16.43 15.80 -34.56
N ASP A 130 15.50 14.95 -35.01
CA ASP A 130 15.57 13.49 -34.83
C ASP A 130 16.85 12.96 -35.51
N SER A 131 17.76 12.40 -34.71
CA SER A 131 18.99 11.75 -35.18
C SER A 131 18.74 10.32 -35.66
#